data_AF-A0AAV4EGJ6-F1
#
_entry.id   AF-A0AAV4EGJ6-F1
#
_cell.length_a   1.000
_cell.length_b   1.000
_cell.length_c   1.000
_cell.angle_alpha   90.00
_cell.angle_beta   90.00
_cell.angle_gamma   90.00
#
_symmetry.space_group_name_H-M   'P 1'
#
loop_
_entity.id
_entity.type
_entity.pdbx_description
1 polymer ?
#
loop_
_entity_poly.entity_id
_entity_poly.type
_entity_poly.pdbx_seq_one_letter_code
_entity_poly.pdbx_strand_id
1 'polypeptide(L)'
;MDFSSGPPGGKMDSASKEQLMSQVKQQIALANAQELLQKMSEKCYKKCISKPGTTLDNSEQKCIAMCMDRYMDTWNLVSRVYGQRLQRESSRMS
;
A
#
# COMPACT_ATOMS: atom_id res chain seq x y z
N MET A 1 -49.23 -14.53 -25.00
CA MET A 1 -48.51 -13.40 -25.62
C MET A 1 -47.37 -13.11 -24.67
N ASP A 2 -46.32 -13.90 -24.83
CA ASP A 2 -45.26 -14.12 -23.86
C ASP A 2 -44.04 -13.28 -24.24
N PHE A 3 -43.63 -12.37 -23.37
CA PHE A 3 -42.33 -11.70 -23.48
C PHE A 3 -41.63 -11.83 -22.12
N SER A 4 -41.26 -13.06 -21.76
CA SER A 4 -40.28 -13.30 -20.71
C SER A 4 -38.89 -13.10 -21.31
N SER A 5 -38.44 -11.85 -21.29
CA SER A 5 -37.05 -11.46 -21.49
C SER A 5 -36.19 -12.10 -20.40
N GLY A 6 -35.45 -13.16 -20.78
CA GLY A 6 -34.45 -13.79 -19.92
C GLY A 6 -33.32 -12.80 -19.54
N PRO A 7 -32.68 -12.97 -18.37
CA PRO A 7 -31.60 -12.10 -17.96
C PRO A 7 -30.40 -12.30 -18.90
N PRO A 8 -29.72 -11.23 -19.34
CA PRO A 8 -28.51 -11.40 -20.11
C PRO A 8 -27.44 -11.93 -19.15
N GLY A 9 -27.08 -13.21 -19.32
CA GLY A 9 -25.82 -13.76 -18.82
C GLY A 9 -24.67 -13.02 -19.49
N GLY A 10 -24.35 -11.84 -18.98
CA GLY A 10 -23.30 -10.98 -19.50
C GLY A 10 -21.96 -11.64 -19.27
N LYS A 11 -21.40 -12.23 -20.34
CA LYS A 11 -19.95 -12.35 -20.47
C LYS A 11 -19.42 -10.93 -20.29
N MET A 12 -18.74 -10.63 -19.17
CA MET A 12 -18.05 -9.35 -19.02
C MET A 12 -17.16 -9.19 -20.25
N ASP A 13 -17.43 -8.15 -21.03
CA ASP A 13 -16.60 -7.81 -22.18
C ASP A 13 -15.17 -7.57 -21.68
N SER A 14 -14.17 -8.01 -22.47
CA SER A 14 -12.76 -7.89 -22.11
C SER A 14 -12.42 -6.47 -21.63
N ALA A 15 -12.85 -5.46 -22.38
CA ALA A 15 -12.67 -4.05 -22.04
C ALA A 15 -13.24 -3.67 -20.66
N SER A 16 -14.37 -4.27 -20.24
CA SER A 16 -14.96 -4.06 -18.91
C SER A 16 -14.13 -4.72 -17.81
N LYS A 17 -13.51 -5.88 -18.09
CA LYS A 17 -12.58 -6.55 -17.17
C LYS A 17 -11.29 -5.77 -17.01
N GLU A 18 -10.71 -5.25 -18.09
CA GLU A 18 -9.50 -4.40 -18.00
C GLU A 18 -9.76 -3.13 -17.18
N GLN A 19 -10.89 -2.46 -17.41
CA GLN A 19 -11.27 -1.27 -16.65
C GLN A 19 -11.48 -1.59 -15.16
N LEU A 20 -12.16 -2.70 -14.84
CA LEU A 20 -12.32 -3.16 -13.46
C LEU A 20 -10.97 -3.47 -12.80
N MET A 21 -10.08 -4.18 -13.50
CA MET A 21 -8.75 -4.48 -12.98
C MET A 21 -7.91 -3.22 -12.73
N SER A 22 -8.04 -2.19 -13.58
CA SER A 22 -7.40 -0.90 -13.36
C SER A 22 -7.90 -0.23 -12.07
N GLN A 23 -9.23 -0.20 -11.86
CA GLN A 23 -9.82 0.36 -10.64
C GLN A 23 -9.35 -0.39 -9.39
N VAL A 24 -9.32 -1.72 -9.44
CA VAL A 24 -8.83 -2.56 -8.34
C VAL A 24 -7.35 -2.24 -8.03
N LYS A 25 -6.49 -2.13 -9.05
CA LYS A 25 -5.08 -1.76 -8.86
C LYS A 25 -4.91 -0.41 -8.18
N GLN A 26 -5.72 0.58 -8.57
CA GLN A 26 -5.68 1.90 -7.95
C GLN A 26 -6.08 1.85 -6.47
N GLN A 27 -7.13 1.10 -6.14
CA GLN A 27 -7.57 0.92 -4.75
C GLN A 27 -6.50 0.22 -3.91
N ILE A 28 -5.84 -0.81 -4.45
CA ILE A 28 -4.73 -1.50 -3.79
C ILE A 28 -3.56 -0.54 -3.54
N ALA A 29 -3.19 0.28 -4.53
CA ALA A 29 -2.11 1.26 -4.35
C ALA A 29 -2.43 2.26 -3.23
N LEU A 30 -3.69 2.73 -3.16
CA LEU A 30 -4.19 3.60 -2.09
C LEU A 30 -4.12 2.93 -0.72
N ALA A 31 -4.61 1.70 -0.61
CA ALA A 31 -4.59 0.93 0.63
C ALA A 31 -3.15 0.68 1.12
N ASN A 32 -2.24 0.31 0.22
CA ASN A 32 -0.83 0.10 0.55
C ASN A 32 -0.15 1.40 1.03
N ALA A 33 -0.46 2.53 0.42
CA ALA A 33 0.06 3.83 0.84
C ALA A 33 -0.46 4.22 2.24
N GLN A 34 -1.75 3.97 2.51
CA GLN A 34 -2.34 4.19 3.83
C GLN A 34 -1.70 3.30 4.90
N GLU A 35 -1.49 2.02 4.59
CA GLU A 35 -0.81 1.10 5.51
C GLU A 35 0.62 1.56 5.82
N LEU A 36 1.37 1.99 4.79
CA LEU A 36 2.72 2.52 4.96
C LEU A 36 2.73 3.72 5.91
N LEU A 37 1.82 4.68 5.70
CA LEU A 37 1.67 5.86 6.56
C LEU A 37 1.33 5.46 8.00
N GLN A 38 0.40 4.53 8.19
CA GLN A 38 -0.02 4.06 9.51
C GLN A 38 1.16 3.41 10.26
N LYS A 39 1.87 2.47 9.61
CA LYS A 39 3.01 1.76 10.22
C LYS A 39 4.16 2.70 10.54
N MET A 40 4.46 3.64 9.65
CA MET A 40 5.50 4.64 9.88
C MET A 40 5.12 5.56 11.04
N SER A 41 3.87 6.04 11.08
CA SER A 41 3.37 6.89 12.15
C SER A 41 3.46 6.21 13.51
N GLU A 42 3.00 4.95 13.62
CA GLU A 42 3.10 4.16 14.86
C GLU A 42 4.56 3.97 15.31
N LYS A 43 5.46 3.66 14.36
CA LYS A 43 6.88 3.42 14.65
C LYS A 43 7.58 4.68 15.14
N CYS A 44 7.37 5.80 14.44
CA CYS A 44 8.00 7.07 14.78
C CYS A 44 7.40 7.70 16.04
N TYR A 45 6.09 7.57 16.25
CA TYR A 45 5.45 7.99 17.50
C TYR A 45 6.07 7.28 18.71
N LYS A 46 6.10 5.94 18.70
CA LYS A 46 6.70 5.15 19.79
C LYS A 46 8.17 5.46 20.04
N LYS A 47 8.92 5.87 19.00
CA LYS A 47 10.35 6.14 19.10
C LYS A 47 10.64 7.56 19.59
N CYS A 48 9.86 8.54 19.16
CA CYS A 48 10.18 9.96 19.30
C CYS A 48 9.33 10.69 20.34
N ILE A 49 8.12 10.22 20.64
CA ILE A 49 7.22 10.87 21.60
C ILE A 49 7.38 10.23 22.97
N SER A 50 8.03 10.95 23.87
CA SER A 50 8.23 10.51 25.26
C SER A 50 7.17 11.04 26.21
N LYS A 51 6.60 12.22 25.90
CA LYS A 51 5.58 12.89 26.70
C LYS A 51 4.46 13.37 25.76
N PRO A 52 3.40 12.56 25.58
CA PRO A 52 2.29 12.93 24.71
C PRO A 52 1.69 14.28 25.10
N GLY A 53 1.50 15.16 24.11
CA GLY A 53 0.93 16.49 24.29
C GLY A 53 0.12 16.90 23.06
N THR A 54 -0.46 18.10 23.12
CA THR A 54 -1.24 18.68 22.00
C THR A 54 -0.34 19.28 20.91
N THR A 55 0.95 19.42 21.18
CA THR A 55 1.95 19.97 20.26
C THR A 55 3.23 19.16 20.34
N LEU A 56 4.00 19.17 19.26
CA LEU A 56 5.34 18.58 19.21
C LEU A 56 6.37 19.63 19.56
N ASP A 57 7.28 19.32 20.49
CA ASP A 57 8.43 20.19 20.73
C ASP A 57 9.48 20.07 19.60
N ASN A 58 10.46 20.98 19.58
CA ASN A 58 11.49 21.00 18.53
C ASN A 58 12.31 19.69 18.47
N SER A 59 12.51 19.02 19.59
CA SER A 59 13.27 17.76 19.67
C SER A 59 12.44 16.61 19.09
N GLU A 60 11.15 16.55 19.40
CA GLU A 60 10.19 15.59 18.86
C GLU A 60 10.03 15.75 17.35
N GLN A 61 9.87 16.98 16.86
CA GLN A 61 9.80 17.29 15.42
C GLN A 61 11.06 16.82 14.68
N LYS A 62 12.25 17.15 15.20
CA LYS A 62 13.53 16.72 14.62
C LYS A 62 13.67 15.20 14.64
N CYS A 63 13.28 14.55 15.74
CA CYS A 63 13.31 13.09 15.84
C CYS A 63 12.38 12.43 14.80
N ILE A 64 11.14 12.93 14.66
CA ILE A 64 10.18 12.41 13.69
C ILE A 64 10.70 12.53 12.27
N ALA A 65 11.23 13.70 11.88
CA ALA A 65 11.81 13.90 10.55
C ALA A 65 12.92 12.86 10.25
N MET A 66 13.87 12.70 11.18
CA MET A 66 14.92 11.68 11.02
C MET A 66 14.36 10.25 11.01
N CYS A 67 13.34 9.97 11.83
CA CYS A 67 12.71 8.66 11.88
C CYS A 67 12.04 8.30 10.55
N MET A 68 11.29 9.24 9.96
CA MET A 68 10.63 9.06 8.67
C MET A 68 11.64 8.81 7.56
N ASP A 69 12.72 9.60 7.51
CA ASP A 69 13.81 9.41 6.53
C ASP A 69 14.42 8.00 6.64
N ARG A 70 14.79 7.58 7.86
CA ARG A 70 15.36 6.24 8.08
C ARG A 70 14.37 5.12 7.79
N TYR A 71 13.09 5.33 8.09
CA TYR A 71 12.03 4.36 7.82
C TYR A 71 11.88 4.14 6.31
N MET A 72 11.80 5.22 5.53
CA MET A 72 11.66 5.15 4.07
C MET A 72 12.91 4.54 3.42
N ASP A 73 14.11 4.90 3.86
CA ASP A 73 15.35 4.28 3.37
C ASP A 73 15.36 2.77 3.60
N THR A 74 14.98 2.34 4.82
CA THR A 74 14.90 0.93 5.18
C THR A 74 13.84 0.22 4.35
N TRP A 75 12.65 0.81 4.20
CA TRP A 75 11.55 0.25 3.43
C TRP A 75 11.94 0.09 1.96
N ASN A 76 12.57 1.09 1.34
CA ASN A 76 13.03 1.03 -0.04
C ASN A 76 14.06 -0.09 -0.27
N LEU A 77 15.03 -0.23 0.64
CA LEU A 77 16.04 -1.28 0.57
C LEU A 77 15.40 -2.67 0.69
N VAL A 78 14.56 -2.87 1.71
CA VAL A 78 13.89 -4.15 1.95
C VAL A 78 12.97 -4.50 0.78
N SER A 79 12.15 -3.57 0.30
CA SER A 79 11.26 -3.76 -0.86
C SER A 79 12.03 -4.19 -2.10
N ARG A 80 13.17 -3.55 -2.40
CA ARG A 80 14.02 -3.91 -3.54
C ARG A 80 14.57 -5.33 -3.41
N VAL A 81 15.19 -5.64 -2.27
CA VAL A 81 15.83 -6.96 -2.04
C VAL A 81 14.79 -8.07 -2.05
N TYR A 82 13.64 -7.84 -1.41
CA TYR A 82 12.54 -8.78 -1.39
C TYR A 82 11.96 -9.02 -2.79
N GLY A 83 11.72 -7.96 -3.56
CA GLY A 83 11.28 -8.06 -4.96
C GLY A 83 12.24 -8.86 -5.84
N GLN A 84 13.54 -8.61 -5.73
CA GLN A 84 14.58 -9.38 -6.43
C GLN A 84 14.60 -10.86 -6.02
N ARG A 85 14.28 -11.17 -4.76
CA ARG A 85 14.17 -12.55 -4.30
C ARG A 85 12.94 -13.24 -4.89
N LEU A 86 11.78 -12.59 -4.86
CA LEU A 86 10.55 -13.14 -5.44
C LEU A 86 10.69 -13.47 -6.92
N GLN A 87 11.32 -12.59 -7.70
CA GLN A 87 11.57 -12.84 -9.13
C GLN A 87 12.45 -14.08 -9.34
N ARG A 88 13.55 -14.21 -8.59
CA ARG A 88 14.44 -15.39 -8.67
C ARG A 88 13.74 -16.69 -8.32
N GLU A 89 12.92 -16.68 -7.27
CA GLU A 89 12.15 -17.85 -6.86
C GLU A 89 11.09 -18.22 -7.91
N SER A 90 10.39 -17.22 -8.48
CA SER A 90 9.42 -17.44 -9.57
C SER A 90 10.06 -18.07 -10.81
N SER A 91 11.25 -17.60 -11.21
CA SER A 91 11.99 -18.18 -12.35
C SER A 91 12.48 -19.59 -12.07
N ARG A 92 12.69 -19.98 -10.81
CA ARG A 92 13.09 -21.35 -10.44
C ARG A 92 11.91 -22.33 -10.43
N MET A 93 10.68 -21.82 -10.34
CA MET A 93 9.44 -22.59 -10.37
C MET A 93 8.83 -22.71 -11.78
N SER A 94 9.39 -22.01 -12.76
CA SER A 94 8.99 -22.04 -14.18
C SER A 94 9.87 -23.01 -14.95
#